data_AF-A0A931TGI8-F1
#
_entry.id   AF-A0A931TGI8-F1
#
_cell.length_a   1.000
_cell.length_b   1.000
_cell.length_c   1.000
_cell.angle_alpha   90.00
_cell.angle_beta   90.00
_cell.angle_gamma   90.00
#
_symmetry.space_group_name_H-M   'P 1'
#
loop_
_entity.id
_entity.type
_entity.pdbx_description
1 polymer ?
#
loop_
_entity_poly.entity_id
_entity_poly.type
_entity_poly.pdbx_seq_one_letter_code
_entity_poly.pdbx_strand_id
1 'polypeptide(L)'
;AEGLPYGERTMTYNSRLAQELGKWADTQPGGEAIHDALFRAYFVAARDISQPAVLLEIAERVGLPADGAREVLEKRTFKDAVDADWDLSRQYGVTGVPTFVVGRYGVVGAQPYEALEQLVRKAASQD
;
A
#
# COMPACT_ATOMS: atom_id res chain seq x y z
N ALA A 1 -17.29 -7.03 0.18
CA ALA A 1 -16.04 -7.47 0.84
C ALA A 1 -15.40 -8.51 -0.06
N GLU A 2 -14.15 -8.32 -0.48
CA GLU A 2 -13.45 -9.09 -1.53
C GLU A 2 -13.13 -10.55 -1.17
N GLY A 3 -13.91 -11.20 -0.31
CA GLY A 3 -13.70 -12.62 0.05
C GLY A 3 -12.38 -12.91 0.78
N LEU A 4 -11.69 -11.88 1.31
CA LEU A 4 -10.48 -12.08 2.11
C LEU A 4 -10.85 -12.76 3.43
N PRO A 5 -10.27 -13.95 3.74
CA PRO A 5 -10.56 -14.66 4.98
C PRO A 5 -9.81 -13.99 6.13
N TYR A 6 -10.37 -12.93 6.70
CA TYR A 6 -9.72 -12.21 7.79
C TYR A 6 -9.42 -13.13 8.97
N GLY A 7 -8.17 -13.06 9.44
CA GLY A 7 -7.73 -13.76 10.64
C GLY A 7 -8.09 -12.98 11.91
N GLU A 8 -7.83 -13.60 13.06
CA GLU A 8 -7.99 -12.94 14.35
C GLU A 8 -6.81 -12.01 14.64
N ARG A 9 -6.98 -10.72 14.35
CA ARG A 9 -6.01 -9.68 14.66
C ARG A 9 -6.33 -9.02 16.01
N THR A 10 -5.42 -9.15 16.97
CA THR A 10 -5.54 -8.54 18.31
C THR A 10 -4.70 -7.27 18.49
N MET A 11 -3.80 -6.97 17.55
CA MET A 11 -2.86 -5.85 17.61
C MET A 11 -2.81 -5.08 16.28
N THR A 12 -2.61 -3.77 16.35
CA THR A 12 -2.31 -2.95 15.17
C THR A 12 -0.81 -2.67 15.13
N TYR A 13 -0.14 -3.15 14.10
CA TYR A 13 1.30 -2.97 13.92
C TYR A 13 1.62 -1.73 13.10
N ASN A 14 2.79 -1.13 13.33
CA ASN A 14 3.27 -0.03 12.52
C ASN A 14 3.57 -0.53 11.09
N SER A 15 2.98 0.12 10.08
CA SER A 15 3.12 -0.28 8.68
C SER A 15 4.19 0.49 7.91
N ARG A 16 4.97 1.37 8.56
CA ARG A 16 5.89 2.28 7.87
C ARG A 16 6.95 1.54 7.03
N LEU A 17 7.56 0.51 7.58
CA LEU A 17 8.53 -0.30 6.83
C LEU A 17 7.87 -1.08 5.69
N ALA A 18 6.65 -1.57 5.90
CA ALA A 18 5.86 -2.21 4.85
C ALA A 18 5.51 -1.24 3.70
N GLN A 19 5.20 0.03 4.02
CA GLN A 19 4.96 1.07 3.03
C GLN A 19 6.21 1.39 2.22
N GLU A 20 7.38 1.48 2.88
CA GLU A 20 8.66 1.71 2.19
C GLU A 20 9.03 0.54 1.29
N LEU A 21 8.82 -0.71 1.75
CA LEU A 21 9.03 -1.90 0.93
C LEU A 21 8.08 -1.94 -0.28
N GLY A 22 6.79 -1.63 -0.06
CA GLY A 22 5.79 -1.56 -1.13
C GLY A 22 6.16 -0.51 -2.18
N LYS A 23 6.54 0.70 -1.74
CA LYS A 23 6.97 1.79 -2.63
C LYS A 23 8.22 1.41 -3.42
N TRP A 24 9.16 0.71 -2.81
CA TRP A 24 10.31 0.16 -3.53
C TRP A 24 9.90 -0.87 -4.58
N ALA A 25 9.03 -1.82 -4.22
CA ALA A 25 8.59 -2.87 -5.13
C ALA A 25 7.90 -2.31 -6.39
N ASP A 26 7.19 -1.18 -6.29
CA ASP A 26 6.59 -0.49 -7.45
C ASP A 26 7.64 -0.06 -8.50
N THR A 27 8.92 -0.01 -8.13
CA THR A 27 10.04 0.30 -9.04
C THR A 27 10.70 -0.95 -9.62
N GLN A 28 10.31 -2.14 -9.17
CA GLN A 28 10.90 -3.41 -9.56
C GLN A 28 10.05 -4.12 -10.62
N PRO A 29 10.67 -4.81 -11.59
CA PRO A 29 9.93 -5.69 -12.48
C PRO A 29 9.19 -6.79 -11.70
N GLY A 30 7.87 -6.89 -11.86
CA GLY A 30 7.05 -7.91 -11.19
C GLY A 30 6.79 -7.64 -9.70
N GLY A 31 7.03 -6.42 -9.21
CA GLY A 31 6.87 -6.07 -7.80
C GLY A 31 5.41 -5.93 -7.33
N GLU A 32 4.43 -5.95 -8.24
CA GLU A 32 3.02 -5.71 -7.93
C GLU A 32 2.47 -6.70 -6.90
N ALA A 33 2.97 -7.94 -6.90
CA ALA A 33 2.55 -8.99 -5.99
C ALA A 33 2.85 -8.71 -4.51
N ILE A 34 3.75 -7.77 -4.20
CA ILE A 34 4.10 -7.46 -2.81
C ILE A 34 2.91 -6.93 -2.02
N HIS A 35 2.05 -6.11 -2.64
CA HIS A 35 0.97 -5.42 -1.93
C HIS A 35 -0.06 -6.42 -1.43
N ASP A 36 -0.46 -7.37 -2.28
CA ASP A 36 -1.32 -8.49 -1.92
C ASP A 36 -0.70 -9.37 -0.83
N ALA A 37 0.62 -9.62 -0.92
CA ALA A 37 1.32 -10.43 0.08
C ALA A 37 1.38 -9.73 1.45
N LEU A 38 1.61 -8.42 1.49
CA LEU A 38 1.57 -7.61 2.71
C LEU A 38 0.16 -7.58 3.31
N PHE A 39 -0.88 -7.36 2.49
CA PHE A 39 -2.26 -7.39 2.95
C PHE A 39 -2.65 -8.75 3.51
N ARG A 40 -2.27 -9.86 2.86
CA ARG A 40 -2.51 -11.21 3.38
C ARG A 40 -1.73 -11.47 4.67
N ALA A 41 -0.46 -11.07 4.74
CA ALA A 41 0.33 -11.23 5.96
C ALA A 41 -0.33 -10.51 7.14
N TYR A 42 -0.84 -9.29 6.92
CA TYR A 42 -1.43 -8.48 7.96
C TYR A 42 -2.88 -8.87 8.32
N PHE A 43 -3.76 -8.92 7.33
CA PHE A 43 -5.20 -9.10 7.53
C PHE A 43 -5.65 -10.55 7.64
N VAL A 44 -4.93 -11.49 7.00
CA VAL A 44 -5.31 -12.92 7.00
C VAL A 44 -4.47 -13.70 8.01
N ALA A 45 -3.15 -13.53 7.98
CA ALA A 45 -2.22 -14.30 8.79
C ALA A 45 -1.83 -13.64 10.13
N ALA A 46 -2.36 -12.44 10.43
CA ALA A 46 -2.09 -11.68 11.65
C ALA A 46 -0.59 -11.51 11.98
N ARG A 47 0.28 -11.45 10.96
CA ARG A 47 1.73 -11.30 11.12
C ARG A 47 2.12 -9.86 11.46
N ASP A 48 3.18 -9.72 12.25
CA ASP A 48 3.77 -8.43 12.58
C ASP A 48 4.60 -7.87 11.40
N ILE A 49 3.97 -7.02 10.60
CA ILE A 49 4.59 -6.34 9.46
C ILE A 49 5.47 -5.14 9.86
N SER A 50 5.67 -4.89 11.16
CA SER A 50 6.67 -3.93 11.62
C SER A 50 8.07 -4.54 11.71
N GLN A 51 8.19 -5.88 11.63
CA GLN A 51 9.46 -6.59 11.73
C GLN A 51 10.16 -6.72 10.36
N PRO A 52 11.41 -6.25 10.22
CA PRO A 52 12.18 -6.41 8.97
C PRO A 52 12.29 -7.86 8.50
N ALA A 53 12.42 -8.83 9.41
CA ALA A 53 12.52 -10.24 9.07
C ALA A 53 11.23 -10.78 8.40
N VAL A 54 10.06 -10.35 8.87
CA VAL A 54 8.77 -10.72 8.26
C VAL A 54 8.65 -10.11 6.87
N LEU A 55 9.06 -8.86 6.72
CA LEU A 55 9.01 -8.13 5.45
C LEU A 55 9.96 -8.72 4.39
N LEU A 56 11.17 -9.14 4.79
CA LEU A 56 12.13 -9.79 3.91
C LEU A 56 11.60 -11.15 3.40
N GLU A 57 11.04 -11.97 4.28
CA GLU A 57 10.43 -13.25 3.90
C GLU A 57 9.28 -13.05 2.88
N ILE A 58 8.47 -12.00 3.08
CA ILE A 58 7.38 -11.65 2.15
C ILE A 58 7.94 -11.25 0.79
N ALA A 59 8.99 -10.42 0.74
CA ALA A 59 9.65 -10.01 -0.49
C ALA A 59 10.23 -11.22 -1.26
N GLU A 60 10.96 -12.10 -0.56
CA GLU A 60 11.53 -13.32 -1.16
C GLU A 60 10.45 -14.24 -1.73
N ARG A 61 9.34 -14.41 -1.00
CA ARG A 61 8.22 -15.27 -1.42
C ARG A 61 7.55 -14.79 -2.71
N VAL A 62 7.51 -13.49 -2.95
CA VAL A 62 6.97 -12.92 -4.20
C VAL A 62 8.03 -12.77 -5.29
N GLY A 63 9.26 -13.25 -5.07
CA GLY A 63 10.33 -13.26 -6.05
C GLY A 63 11.12 -11.95 -6.16
N LEU A 64 10.98 -11.03 -5.20
CA LEU A 64 11.76 -9.78 -5.19
C LEU A 64 13.19 -10.02 -4.66
N PRO A 65 14.19 -9.24 -5.13
CA PRO A 65 15.57 -9.41 -4.71
C PRO A 65 15.76 -9.16 -3.20
N ALA A 66 16.25 -10.17 -2.49
CA ALA A 66 16.47 -10.12 -1.04
C ALA A 66 17.43 -8.99 -0.62
N ASP A 67 18.49 -8.77 -1.38
CA ASP A 67 19.48 -7.73 -1.07
C ASP A 67 18.91 -6.31 -1.22
N GLY A 68 18.09 -6.09 -2.26
CA GLY A 68 17.39 -4.82 -2.45
C GLY A 68 16.36 -4.56 -1.36
N ALA A 69 15.55 -5.57 -1.02
CA ALA A 69 14.60 -5.48 0.08
C ALA A 69 15.29 -5.20 1.42
N ARG A 70 16.40 -5.88 1.70
CA ARG A 70 17.20 -5.66 2.92
C ARG A 70 17.75 -4.24 2.98
N GLU A 71 18.31 -3.74 1.88
CA GLU A 71 18.82 -2.36 1.82
C GLU A 71 17.72 -1.33 2.10
N VAL A 72 16.53 -1.51 1.52
CA VAL A 72 15.38 -0.63 1.77
C VAL A 72 14.99 -0.63 3.24
N LEU A 73 14.93 -1.81 3.87
CA LEU A 73 14.50 -1.96 5.26
C LEU A 73 15.55 -1.42 6.26
N GLU A 74 16.83 -1.69 6.03
CA GLU A 74 17.91 -1.30 6.93
C GLU A 74 18.30 0.17 6.77
N LYS A 75 18.46 0.64 5.52
CA LYS A 75 18.92 2.00 5.23
C LYS A 75 17.78 2.97 4.99
N ARG A 76 16.52 2.49 4.97
CA ARG A 76 15.33 3.32 4.82
C ARG A 76 15.35 4.14 3.52
N THR A 77 15.84 3.56 2.43
CA THR A 77 16.09 4.27 1.15
C THR A 77 14.82 4.83 0.51
N PHE A 78 13.64 4.32 0.87
CA PHE A 78 12.34 4.81 0.40
C PHE A 78 11.58 5.68 1.41
N LYS A 79 12.21 6.02 2.55
CA LYS A 79 11.62 6.86 3.58
C LYS A 79 11.08 8.17 3.01
N ASP A 80 11.91 8.90 2.26
CA ASP A 80 11.55 10.23 1.77
C ASP A 80 10.44 10.17 0.71
N ALA A 81 10.42 9.11 -0.11
CA ALA A 81 9.35 8.88 -1.07
C ALA A 81 8.00 8.65 -0.38
N VAL A 82 7.97 7.86 0.70
CA VAL A 82 6.75 7.65 1.51
C VAL A 82 6.34 8.92 2.25
N ASP A 83 7.29 9.72 2.74
CA ASP A 83 6.99 11.02 3.36
C ASP A 83 6.35 11.98 2.35
N ALA A 84 6.86 12.02 1.12
CA ALA A 84 6.27 12.82 0.05
C ALA A 84 4.83 12.37 -0.29
N ASP A 85 4.55 11.07 -0.34
CA ASP A 85 3.19 10.55 -0.55
C ASP A 85 2.24 10.96 0.59
N TRP A 86 2.72 10.94 1.83
CA TRP A 86 1.94 11.37 3.00
C TRP A 86 1.67 12.88 2.98
N ASP A 87 2.65 13.69 2.59
CA ASP A 87 2.48 15.14 2.47
C ASP A 87 1.52 15.49 1.33
N LEU A 88 1.61 14.81 0.20
CA LEU A 88 0.67 14.94 -0.89
C LEU A 88 -0.76 14.59 -0.42
N SER A 89 -0.92 13.46 0.28
CA SER A 89 -2.22 13.06 0.84
C SER A 89 -2.80 14.14 1.76
N ARG A 90 -1.97 14.76 2.60
CA ARG A 90 -2.38 15.88 3.47
C ARG A 90 -2.79 17.12 2.66
N GLN A 91 -2.03 17.49 1.63
CA GLN A 91 -2.37 18.63 0.77
C GLN A 91 -3.71 18.44 0.05
N TYR A 92 -4.05 17.18 -0.29
CA TYR A 92 -5.32 16.81 -0.88
C TYR A 92 -6.46 16.65 0.16
N GLY A 93 -6.18 16.88 1.44
CA GLY A 93 -7.17 16.77 2.52
C GLY A 93 -7.60 15.34 2.83
N VAL A 94 -6.79 14.33 2.49
CA VAL A 94 -7.10 12.92 2.74
C VAL A 94 -6.99 12.62 4.24
N THR A 95 -8.09 12.18 4.84
CA THR A 95 -8.18 11.81 6.26
C THR A 95 -8.51 10.33 6.49
N GLY A 96 -8.71 9.55 5.43
CA GLY A 96 -9.07 8.14 5.50
C GLY A 96 -8.69 7.39 4.23
N VAL A 97 -8.48 6.08 4.36
CA VAL A 97 -8.12 5.19 3.24
C VAL A 97 -9.14 4.06 3.08
N PRO A 98 -9.35 3.55 1.84
CA PRO A 98 -8.82 4.10 0.59
C PRO A 98 -9.48 5.43 0.22
N THR A 99 -8.75 6.29 -0.50
CA THR A 99 -9.28 7.51 -1.13
C THR A 99 -8.76 7.56 -2.56
N PHE A 100 -9.65 7.84 -3.51
CA PHE A 100 -9.32 7.95 -4.93
C PHE A 100 -9.55 9.40 -5.37
N VAL A 101 -8.61 9.95 -6.15
CA VAL A 101 -8.66 11.32 -6.67
C VAL A 101 -8.39 11.33 -8.17
N VAL A 102 -9.21 12.07 -8.93
CA VAL A 102 -9.05 12.30 -10.36
C VAL A 102 -9.27 13.78 -10.65
N GLY A 103 -8.19 14.48 -11.04
CA GLY A 103 -8.19 15.93 -11.16
C GLY A 103 -8.57 16.60 -9.83
N ARG A 104 -9.67 17.37 -9.82
CA ARG A 104 -10.23 18.02 -8.62
C ARG A 104 -11.28 17.18 -7.88
N TYR A 105 -11.65 16.02 -8.40
CA TYR A 105 -12.70 15.17 -7.84
C TYR A 105 -12.08 14.07 -6.98
N GLY A 106 -12.72 13.75 -5.85
CA GLY A 106 -12.28 12.65 -5.01
C GLY A 106 -13.46 11.89 -4.41
N VAL A 107 -13.20 10.62 -4.08
CA VAL A 107 -14.15 9.78 -3.34
C VAL A 107 -13.41 9.02 -2.24
N VAL A 108 -14.03 8.96 -1.06
CA VAL A 108 -13.45 8.36 0.15
C VAL A 108 -14.14 7.04 0.46
N GLY A 109 -13.36 6.05 0.90
CA GLY A 109 -13.81 4.73 1.32
C GLY A 109 -13.75 3.69 0.20
N ALA A 110 -13.96 2.43 0.60
CA ALA A 110 -14.04 1.29 -0.31
C ALA A 110 -15.37 1.33 -1.09
N GLN A 111 -15.41 2.17 -2.13
CA GLN A 111 -16.60 2.41 -2.94
C GLN A 111 -16.84 1.27 -3.95
N PRO A 112 -18.11 1.07 -4.38
CA PRO A 112 -18.42 0.19 -5.50
C PRO A 112 -17.72 0.63 -6.78
N TYR A 113 -17.48 -0.32 -7.69
CA TYR A 113 -16.83 -0.08 -8.97
C TYR A 113 -17.53 1.04 -9.77
N GLU A 114 -18.86 1.05 -9.78
CA GLU A 114 -19.67 2.03 -10.51
C GLU A 114 -19.43 3.46 -10.03
N ALA A 115 -19.16 3.66 -8.73
CA ALA A 115 -18.85 4.97 -8.18
C ALA A 115 -17.46 5.45 -8.61
N LEU A 116 -16.48 4.54 -8.69
CA LEU A 116 -15.14 4.84 -9.21
C LEU A 116 -15.18 5.13 -10.72
N GLU A 117 -15.99 4.38 -11.48
CA GLU A 117 -16.20 4.63 -12.91
C GLU A 117 -16.81 6.03 -13.15
N GLN A 118 -17.84 6.38 -12.38
CA GLN A 118 -18.46 7.70 -12.46
C GLN A 118 -17.48 8.83 -12.10
N LEU A 119 -16.61 8.62 -11.11
CA LEU A 119 -15.56 9.58 -10.76
C LEU A 119 -14.67 9.89 -11.97
N VAL A 120 -14.17 8.85 -12.66
CA VAL A 120 -13.30 9.01 -13.84
C VAL A 120 -14.04 9.69 -14.99
N ARG A 121 -15.27 9.24 -15.31
CA ARG A 121 -16.09 9.83 -16.38
C ARG A 121 -16.41 11.30 -16.14
N LYS A 122 -16.69 11.68 -14.89
CA LYS A 122 -16.96 13.07 -14.51
C LYS A 122 -15.74 13.95 -14.66
N ALA A 123 -14.56 13.46 -14.26
CA ALA A 123 -13.32 14.19 -14.44
C ALA A 123 -13.02 14.44 -15.93
N ALA A 124 -13.15 13.40 -16.77
CA ALA A 124 -12.85 13.48 -18.21
C ALA A 124 -13.81 14.36 -19.04
N SER A 125 -15.00 14.68 -18.53
CA SER A 125 -16.01 15.51 -19.24
C SER A 125 -16.00 16.98 -18.82
N GLN A 126 -15.10 17.36 -17.91
CA GLN A 126 -14.99 18.71 -17.35
C GLN A 126 -13.61 19.34 -17.61
N ASP A 127 -12.77 18.67 -18.41
CA ASP A 127 -11.56 19.19 -19.06
C ASP A 127 -11.88 19.55 -20.52
#